data_AF-A0A8T4BNG5-F1
#
_entry.id   AF-A0A8T4BNG5-F1
#
_cell.length_a   1.000
_cell.length_b   1.000
_cell.length_c   1.000
_cell.angle_alpha   90.00
_cell.angle_beta   90.00
_cell.angle_gamma   90.00
#
_symmetry.space_group_name_H-M   'P 1'
#
loop_
_entity.id
_entity.type
_entity.pdbx_description
1 polymer ?
#
loop_
_entity_poly.entity_id
_entity_poly.type
_entity_poly.pdbx_seq_one_letter_code
_entity_poly.pdbx_strand_id
1 'polypeptide(L)'
;MEFKEGLTFDDVLLVPKYSDITSRSQTDLSTKLSRNISINIPFVSANMDTVTESLMAVTMARAGGIGIIHRFLSIQEQANEVLKVKRSGSVMIENPYSISSDKSIQDAINYADDKEISGLLVVDSNSKLIGIVTDRDLLFADPNNPIRDIMTKDVVTAKLGVTIEEAKEILHKHRIEKLPITDDSGIIKGLITSKDITNNANYPNASKDKKGRPLVGAAVGVKGDFLERSESLLEAGADVLVVDIAHGHSENALSTVRNIKKAFPDCELIAGNVATAQGAEDLIKAGVDAVKVGVGSGSICITRVITGSG
;
A
#
# COMPACT_ATOMS: atom_id res chain seq x y z
N MET A 1 5.61 -18.86 -46.48
CA MET A 1 5.86 -18.43 -45.09
C MET A 1 4.49 -18.19 -44.50
N GLU A 2 4.11 -18.96 -43.49
CA GLU A 2 2.82 -18.79 -42.82
C GLU A 2 3.06 -17.83 -41.66
N PHE A 3 2.47 -16.63 -41.74
CA PHE A 3 2.59 -15.63 -40.69
C PHE A 3 1.52 -15.89 -39.65
N LYS A 4 1.89 -15.83 -38.36
CA LYS A 4 0.89 -15.83 -37.29
C LYS A 4 0.13 -14.51 -37.34
N GLU A 5 -1.19 -14.60 -37.48
CA GLU A 5 -2.07 -13.46 -37.33
C GLU A 5 -2.21 -13.08 -35.84
N GLY A 6 -2.29 -11.78 -35.57
CA GLY A 6 -2.54 -11.23 -34.24
C GLY A 6 -3.50 -10.06 -34.35
N LEU A 7 -4.38 -9.92 -33.35
CA LEU A 7 -5.39 -8.87 -33.27
C LEU A 7 -5.07 -7.94 -32.08
N THR A 8 -5.40 -6.66 -32.21
CA THR A 8 -5.40 -5.67 -31.13
C THR A 8 -6.82 -5.23 -30.78
N PHE A 9 -6.96 -4.31 -29.81
CA PHE A 9 -8.26 -3.85 -29.31
C PHE A 9 -9.17 -3.27 -30.41
N ASP A 10 -8.62 -2.48 -31.32
CA ASP A 10 -9.39 -1.79 -32.38
C ASP A 10 -9.80 -2.72 -33.54
N ASP A 11 -9.26 -3.94 -33.61
CA ASP A 11 -9.59 -4.90 -34.66
C ASP A 11 -10.93 -5.63 -34.40
N VAL A 12 -11.49 -5.52 -33.18
CA VAL A 12 -12.65 -6.32 -32.75
C VAL A 12 -13.70 -5.50 -32.00
N LEU A 13 -14.94 -5.98 -32.02
CA LEU A 13 -16.05 -5.47 -31.22
C LEU A 13 -16.68 -6.60 -30.40
N LEU A 14 -17.19 -6.27 -29.20
CA LEU A 14 -17.99 -7.21 -28.40
C LEU A 14 -19.41 -7.31 -28.97
N VAL A 15 -19.86 -8.54 -29.25
CA VAL A 15 -21.23 -8.79 -29.75
C VAL A 15 -22.23 -8.68 -28.58
N PRO A 16 -23.23 -7.77 -28.65
CA PRO A 16 -24.26 -7.69 -27.61
C PRO A 16 -25.04 -9.00 -27.48
N LYS A 17 -25.31 -9.43 -26.24
CA LYS A 17 -26.11 -10.61 -25.90
C LYS A 17 -27.27 -10.23 -24.99
N TYR A 18 -28.27 -11.10 -24.91
CA TYR A 18 -29.35 -10.98 -23.94
C TYR A 18 -28.77 -10.89 -22.51
N SER A 19 -29.32 -9.98 -21.70
CA SER A 19 -28.98 -9.79 -20.29
C SER A 19 -30.26 -9.53 -19.51
N ASP A 20 -30.43 -10.22 -18.39
CA ASP A 20 -31.50 -10.04 -17.42
C ASP A 20 -31.12 -9.03 -16.32
N ILE A 21 -29.93 -8.42 -16.40
CA ILE A 21 -29.49 -7.35 -15.51
C ILE A 21 -30.40 -6.12 -15.70
N THR A 22 -31.14 -5.78 -14.64
CA THR A 22 -32.11 -4.68 -14.63
C THR A 22 -31.51 -3.36 -14.16
N SER A 23 -30.34 -3.37 -13.52
CA SER A 23 -29.63 -2.17 -13.05
C SER A 23 -28.13 -2.35 -13.15
N ARG A 24 -27.40 -1.27 -13.45
CA ARG A 24 -25.93 -1.24 -13.44
C ARG A 24 -25.33 -1.68 -12.10
N SER A 25 -26.06 -1.47 -11.00
CA SER A 25 -25.62 -1.84 -9.65
C SER A 25 -25.61 -3.35 -9.37
N GLN A 26 -26.18 -4.17 -10.27
CA GLN A 26 -26.15 -5.64 -10.14
C GLN A 26 -24.87 -6.24 -10.72
N THR A 27 -24.10 -5.48 -11.50
CA THR A 27 -22.82 -5.94 -12.05
C THR A 27 -21.75 -5.88 -10.98
N ASP A 28 -21.07 -7.00 -10.74
CA ASP A 28 -19.88 -7.07 -9.90
C ASP A 28 -18.62 -6.92 -10.77
N LEU A 29 -17.74 -6.00 -10.38
CA LEU A 29 -16.46 -5.74 -11.03
C LEU A 29 -15.29 -6.34 -10.25
N SER A 30 -15.57 -7.03 -9.13
CA SER A 30 -14.55 -7.69 -8.33
C SER A 30 -13.79 -8.72 -9.17
N THR A 31 -12.49 -8.77 -8.98
CA THR A 31 -11.62 -9.69 -9.73
C THR A 31 -10.42 -10.13 -8.91
N LYS A 32 -9.81 -11.24 -9.33
CA LYS A 32 -8.56 -11.72 -8.74
C LYS A 32 -7.38 -11.05 -9.41
N LEU A 33 -6.58 -10.36 -8.60
CA LEU A 33 -5.28 -9.84 -9.02
C LEU A 33 -4.23 -10.95 -9.07
N SER A 34 -4.26 -11.83 -8.06
CA SER A 34 -3.35 -12.96 -7.89
C SER A 34 -4.10 -14.14 -7.27
N ARG A 35 -3.39 -15.19 -6.83
CA ARG A 35 -3.99 -16.40 -6.27
C ARG A 35 -4.89 -16.09 -5.08
N ASN A 36 -4.41 -15.25 -4.16
CA ASN A 36 -5.10 -14.92 -2.91
C ASN A 36 -5.51 -13.46 -2.75
N ILE A 37 -5.18 -12.57 -3.69
CA ILE A 37 -5.56 -11.16 -3.63
C ILE A 37 -6.70 -10.88 -4.62
N SER A 38 -7.78 -10.32 -4.09
CA SER A 38 -8.89 -9.78 -4.87
C SER A 38 -8.94 -8.26 -4.74
N ILE A 39 -9.36 -7.61 -5.81
CA ILE A 39 -9.60 -6.16 -5.88
C ILE A 39 -11.04 -5.94 -6.33
N ASN A 40 -11.65 -4.83 -5.92
CA ASN A 40 -13.06 -4.54 -6.16
C ASN A 40 -13.36 -4.00 -7.56
N ILE A 41 -12.35 -3.46 -8.25
CA ILE A 41 -12.42 -3.11 -9.68
C ILE A 41 -11.13 -3.56 -10.39
N PRO A 42 -11.18 -3.91 -11.69
CA PRO A 42 -10.05 -4.50 -12.41
C PRO A 42 -9.03 -3.45 -12.88
N PHE A 43 -8.66 -2.51 -12.02
CA PHE A 43 -7.69 -1.45 -12.34
C PHE A 43 -6.45 -1.53 -11.46
N VAL A 44 -5.30 -1.52 -12.13
CA VAL A 44 -3.96 -1.56 -11.53
C VAL A 44 -3.17 -0.38 -12.10
N SER A 45 -2.65 0.52 -11.26
CA SER A 45 -1.79 1.60 -11.76
C SER A 45 -0.38 1.08 -12.04
N ALA A 46 0.20 1.54 -13.16
CA ALA A 46 1.48 1.06 -13.65
C ALA A 46 2.64 1.42 -12.70
N ASN A 47 3.61 0.52 -12.57
CA ASN A 47 4.80 0.65 -11.73
C ASN A 47 5.89 1.55 -12.35
N MET A 48 5.48 2.75 -12.75
CA MET A 48 6.34 3.77 -13.37
C MET A 48 6.50 4.96 -12.41
N ASP A 49 7.69 5.57 -12.40
CA ASP A 49 8.04 6.75 -11.59
C ASP A 49 7.10 7.94 -11.82
N THR A 50 6.62 8.10 -13.03
CA THR A 50 5.70 9.16 -13.45
C THR A 50 4.23 8.84 -13.18
N VAL A 51 3.92 7.68 -12.60
CA VAL A 51 2.54 7.21 -12.42
C VAL A 51 2.24 6.86 -10.96
N THR A 52 3.03 5.98 -10.34
CA THR A 52 2.64 5.37 -9.06
C THR A 52 3.70 5.47 -7.97
N GLU A 53 3.49 6.47 -7.11
CA GLU A 53 3.99 6.55 -5.74
C GLU A 53 2.81 6.41 -4.75
N SER A 54 3.03 6.65 -3.45
CA SER A 54 2.03 6.44 -2.40
C SER A 54 0.71 7.14 -2.67
N LEU A 55 0.70 8.40 -3.12
CA LEU A 55 -0.54 9.14 -3.39
C LEU A 55 -1.43 8.43 -4.41
N MET A 56 -0.86 7.96 -5.53
CA MET A 56 -1.60 7.22 -6.55
C MET A 56 -2.04 5.86 -5.99
N ALA A 57 -1.15 5.13 -5.30
CA ALA A 57 -1.49 3.82 -4.74
C ALA A 57 -2.64 3.89 -3.72
N VAL A 58 -2.64 4.90 -2.84
CA VAL A 58 -3.75 5.18 -1.91
C VAL A 58 -5.04 5.48 -2.67
N THR A 59 -4.96 6.29 -3.72
CA THR A 59 -6.12 6.67 -4.54
C THR A 59 -6.72 5.46 -5.24
N MET A 60 -5.87 4.62 -5.85
CA MET A 60 -6.28 3.37 -6.50
C MET A 60 -6.94 2.42 -5.50
N ALA A 61 -6.31 2.20 -4.35
CA ALA A 61 -6.87 1.33 -3.31
C ALA A 61 -8.24 1.84 -2.83
N ARG A 62 -8.40 3.14 -2.60
CA ARG A 62 -9.68 3.76 -2.21
C ARG A 62 -10.78 3.60 -3.26
N ALA A 63 -10.43 3.67 -4.54
CA ALA A 63 -11.36 3.44 -5.65
C ALA A 63 -11.74 1.95 -5.80
N GLY A 64 -10.99 1.03 -5.19
CA GLY A 64 -11.18 -0.41 -5.29
C GLY A 64 -10.19 -1.13 -6.20
N GLY A 65 -9.22 -0.43 -6.76
CA GLY A 65 -8.12 -1.02 -7.51
C GLY A 65 -6.91 -1.29 -6.62
N ILE A 66 -5.71 -1.25 -7.21
CA ILE A 66 -4.43 -1.30 -6.49
C ILE A 66 -3.39 -0.49 -7.25
N GLY A 67 -2.45 0.11 -6.53
CA GLY A 67 -1.26 0.72 -7.14
C GLY A 67 -0.01 -0.12 -6.89
N ILE A 68 0.88 -0.16 -7.89
CA ILE A 68 2.18 -0.81 -7.79
C ILE A 68 3.28 0.26 -7.72
N ILE A 69 3.94 0.40 -6.59
CA ILE A 69 5.04 1.37 -6.39
C ILE A 69 6.21 1.00 -7.29
N HIS A 70 6.71 1.96 -8.09
CA HIS A 70 7.86 1.75 -8.97
C HIS A 70 9.17 1.50 -8.20
N ARG A 71 10.20 1.00 -8.90
CA ARG A 71 11.49 0.62 -8.29
C ARG A 71 12.63 1.62 -8.49
N PHE A 72 12.36 2.79 -9.07
CA PHE A 72 13.38 3.83 -9.33
C PHE A 72 13.60 4.71 -8.10
N LEU A 73 13.70 4.05 -6.95
CA LEU A 73 13.92 4.59 -5.62
C LEU A 73 14.96 3.70 -4.93
N SER A 74 15.65 4.23 -3.92
CA SER A 74 16.39 3.34 -3.01
C SER A 74 15.43 2.35 -2.35
N ILE A 75 15.97 1.25 -1.81
CA ILE A 75 15.16 0.22 -1.13
C ILE A 75 14.35 0.87 0.00
N GLN A 76 14.99 1.72 0.79
CA GLN A 76 14.37 2.39 1.93
C GLN A 76 13.28 3.38 1.50
N GLU A 77 13.51 4.18 0.46
CA GLU A 77 12.50 5.11 -0.05
C GLU A 77 11.28 4.35 -0.59
N GLN A 78 11.48 3.26 -1.33
CA GLN A 78 10.38 2.44 -1.84
C GLN A 78 9.57 1.79 -0.70
N ALA A 79 10.26 1.26 0.32
CA ALA A 79 9.63 0.73 1.52
C ALA A 79 8.86 1.80 2.30
N ASN A 80 9.38 3.03 2.37
CA ASN A 80 8.68 4.16 2.97
C ASN A 80 7.40 4.51 2.20
N GLU A 81 7.40 4.49 0.87
CA GLU A 81 6.20 4.69 0.06
C GLU A 81 5.14 3.61 0.33
N VAL A 82 5.54 2.34 0.46
CA VAL A 82 4.63 1.25 0.87
C VAL A 82 4.05 1.53 2.27
N LEU A 83 4.88 1.90 3.24
CA LEU A 83 4.44 2.21 4.60
C LEU A 83 3.43 3.37 4.64
N LYS A 84 3.64 4.43 3.85
CA LYS A 84 2.70 5.55 3.72
C LYS A 84 1.33 5.04 3.24
N VAL A 85 1.30 4.15 2.25
CA VAL A 85 0.04 3.57 1.75
C VAL A 85 -0.67 2.76 2.83
N LYS A 86 0.04 1.84 3.52
CA LYS A 86 -0.56 1.00 4.56
C LYS A 86 -1.14 1.83 5.71
N ARG A 87 -0.51 2.96 6.06
CA ARG A 87 -0.97 3.87 7.13
C ARG A 87 -2.15 4.76 6.72
N SER A 88 -2.40 4.98 5.43
CA SER A 88 -3.38 5.97 4.94
C SER A 88 -4.87 5.63 5.08
N GLY A 89 -5.18 4.41 5.52
CA GLY A 89 -6.56 3.92 5.66
C GLY A 89 -6.70 2.73 6.60
N SER A 90 -5.77 2.57 7.54
CA SER A 90 -5.88 1.57 8.60
C SER A 90 -7.02 1.98 9.54
N VAL A 91 -7.91 1.05 9.91
CA VAL A 91 -8.93 1.30 10.94
C VAL A 91 -8.28 1.67 12.28
N MET A 92 -7.13 1.06 12.55
CA MET A 92 -6.26 1.34 13.68
C MET A 92 -4.82 1.34 13.20
N ILE A 93 -4.09 2.40 13.49
CA ILE A 93 -2.66 2.52 13.21
C ILE A 93 -1.92 1.70 14.28
N GLU A 94 -1.32 0.57 13.87
CA GLU A 94 -0.39 -0.20 14.70
C GLU A 94 0.92 0.59 14.86
N ASN A 95 1.52 0.56 16.06
CA ASN A 95 2.77 1.28 16.38
C ASN A 95 2.75 2.76 15.96
N PRO A 96 1.81 3.56 16.50
CA PRO A 96 1.74 4.98 16.20
C PRO A 96 3.03 5.70 16.59
N TYR A 97 3.36 6.76 15.85
CA TYR A 97 4.55 7.55 16.13
C TYR A 97 4.43 8.23 17.49
N SER A 98 5.48 8.06 18.29
CA SER A 98 5.57 8.62 19.63
C SER A 98 6.89 9.33 19.85
N ILE A 99 6.90 10.31 20.74
CA ILE A 99 8.07 11.11 21.10
C ILE A 99 8.24 11.15 22.63
N SER A 100 9.49 11.21 23.10
CA SER A 100 9.78 11.36 24.53
C SER A 100 9.37 12.76 25.01
N SER A 101 8.85 12.86 26.23
CA SER A 101 8.47 14.13 26.86
C SER A 101 9.62 15.13 27.04
N ASP A 102 10.85 14.65 27.06
CA ASP A 102 12.05 15.48 27.28
C ASP A 102 12.61 16.08 25.98
N LYS A 103 12.07 15.68 24.82
CA LYS A 103 12.44 16.27 23.53
C LYS A 103 11.92 17.70 23.40
N SER A 104 12.59 18.48 22.57
CA SER A 104 12.19 19.86 22.29
C SER A 104 10.97 19.89 21.37
N ILE A 105 10.25 21.02 21.39
CA ILE A 105 9.15 21.29 20.47
C ILE A 105 9.66 21.30 19.02
N GLN A 106 10.88 21.80 18.76
CA GLN A 106 11.50 21.73 17.44
C GLN A 106 11.72 20.29 16.97
N ASP A 107 12.13 19.38 17.86
CA ASP A 107 12.27 17.96 17.52
C ASP A 107 10.90 17.36 17.13
N ALA A 108 9.84 17.75 17.84
CA ALA A 108 8.48 17.31 17.52
C ALA A 108 8.02 17.81 16.15
N ILE A 109 8.27 19.08 15.82
CA ILE A 109 7.94 19.67 14.52
C ILE A 109 8.67 18.92 13.41
N ASN A 110 10.00 18.79 13.52
CA ASN A 110 10.81 18.09 12.52
C ASN A 110 10.35 16.65 12.32
N TYR A 111 9.99 15.96 13.42
CA TYR A 111 9.53 14.57 13.36
C TYR A 111 8.13 14.45 12.77
N ALA A 112 7.23 15.39 13.08
CA ALA A 112 5.90 15.45 12.51
C ALA A 112 5.94 15.74 10.99
N ASP A 113 6.80 16.66 10.57
CA ASP A 113 7.01 17.03 9.16
C ASP A 113 7.63 15.88 8.36
N ASP A 114 8.70 15.25 8.87
CA ASP A 114 9.34 14.08 8.24
C ASP A 114 8.37 12.91 8.06
N LYS A 115 7.41 12.75 8.99
CA LYS A 115 6.42 11.68 8.96
C LYS A 115 5.08 12.06 8.36
N GLU A 116 4.90 13.32 7.96
CA GLU A 116 3.64 13.88 7.43
C GLU A 116 2.43 13.61 8.34
N ILE A 117 2.57 13.81 9.66
CA ILE A 117 1.53 13.55 10.66
C ILE A 117 1.13 14.80 11.43
N SER A 118 -0.15 14.91 11.79
CA SER A 118 -0.71 16.09 12.49
C SER A 118 -0.73 15.97 14.03
N GLY A 119 0.04 15.04 14.58
CA GLY A 119 0.13 14.85 16.02
C GLY A 119 0.91 13.62 16.43
N LEU A 120 1.51 13.74 17.61
CA LEU A 120 2.43 12.78 18.20
C LEU A 120 1.93 12.34 19.57
N LEU A 121 2.04 11.05 19.85
CA LEU A 121 1.84 10.53 21.20
C LEU A 121 3.08 10.79 22.04
N VAL A 122 2.92 11.27 23.27
CA VAL A 122 4.04 11.56 24.16
C VAL A 122 4.17 10.44 25.17
N VAL A 123 5.39 9.90 25.28
CA VAL A 123 5.70 8.77 26.15
C VAL A 123 6.75 9.10 27.20
N ASP A 124 6.69 8.40 28.33
CA ASP A 124 7.73 8.45 29.37
C ASP A 124 8.92 7.52 29.03
N SER A 125 9.91 7.46 29.93
CA SER A 125 11.07 6.56 29.81
C SER A 125 10.73 5.07 29.80
N ASN A 126 9.53 4.69 30.26
CA ASN A 126 9.02 3.32 30.26
C ASN A 126 8.07 3.04 29.08
N SER A 127 8.01 3.94 28.08
CA SER A 127 7.10 3.84 26.93
C SER A 127 5.60 3.88 27.29
N LYS A 128 5.24 4.42 28.46
CA LYS A 128 3.85 4.67 28.84
C LYS A 128 3.37 5.98 28.22
N LEU A 129 2.13 5.98 27.74
CA LEU A 129 1.48 7.19 27.25
C LEU A 129 1.27 8.18 28.40
N ILE A 130 1.83 9.38 28.26
CA ILE A 130 1.70 10.48 29.24
C ILE A 130 1.13 11.76 28.65
N GLY A 131 0.96 11.83 27.33
CA GLY A 131 0.34 12.97 26.69
C GLY A 131 0.12 12.80 25.19
N ILE A 132 -0.49 13.80 24.59
CA ILE A 132 -0.58 13.96 23.14
C ILE A 132 -0.27 15.41 22.78
N VAL A 133 0.40 15.61 21.65
CA VAL A 133 0.67 16.93 21.08
C VAL A 133 0.18 16.96 19.64
N THR A 134 -0.46 18.05 19.24
CA THR A 134 -1.02 18.27 17.89
C THR A 134 -0.46 19.54 17.27
N ASP A 135 -0.65 19.72 15.96
CA ASP A 135 -0.19 20.92 15.24
C ASP A 135 -0.68 22.21 15.89
N ARG A 136 -1.88 22.19 16.48
CA ARG A 136 -2.46 23.34 17.19
C ARG A 136 -1.65 23.74 18.43
N ASP A 137 -1.09 22.75 19.12
CA ASP A 137 -0.30 22.98 20.34
C ASP A 137 1.11 23.50 20.00
N LEU A 138 1.63 23.14 18.82
CA LEU A 138 2.97 23.52 18.34
C LEU A 138 3.01 24.94 17.75
N LEU A 139 1.93 25.41 17.12
CA LEU A 139 1.88 26.64 16.31
C LEU A 139 2.36 27.93 17.00
N PHE A 140 2.25 28.04 18.32
CA PHE A 140 2.56 29.26 19.07
C PHE A 140 3.55 29.06 20.22
N ALA A 141 4.18 27.88 20.32
CA ALA A 141 5.07 27.55 21.41
C ALA A 141 6.54 27.87 21.07
N ASP A 142 7.35 28.19 22.08
CA ASP A 142 8.80 28.37 21.89
C ASP A 142 9.44 27.03 21.47
N PRO A 143 10.09 26.94 20.30
CA PRO A 143 10.66 25.68 19.80
C PRO A 143 11.69 25.03 20.72
N ASN A 144 12.32 25.80 21.61
CA ASN A 144 13.34 25.29 22.53
C ASN A 144 12.77 24.66 23.81
N ASN A 145 11.51 24.91 24.12
CA ASN A 145 10.88 24.35 25.31
C ASN A 145 10.63 22.85 25.14
N PRO A 146 10.61 22.08 26.24
CA PRO A 146 10.31 20.66 26.19
C PRO A 146 8.82 20.40 25.91
N ILE A 147 8.52 19.32 25.20
CA ILE A 147 7.15 18.95 24.79
C ILE A 147 6.23 18.77 26.01
N ARG A 148 6.77 18.29 27.14
CA ARG A 148 6.01 18.08 28.39
C ARG A 148 5.27 19.31 28.91
N ASP A 149 5.72 20.50 28.52
CA ASP A 149 5.17 21.78 28.98
C ASP A 149 3.91 22.19 28.21
N ILE A 150 3.75 21.68 26.97
CA ILE A 150 2.61 22.01 26.09
C ILE A 150 1.67 20.83 25.84
N MET A 151 2.10 19.59 26.10
CA MET A 151 1.29 18.41 25.81
C MET A 151 -0.03 18.39 26.59
N THR A 152 -1.08 17.85 25.97
CA THR A 152 -2.31 17.52 26.69
C THR A 152 -2.07 16.26 27.52
N LYS A 153 -2.16 16.39 28.85
CA LYS A 153 -1.89 15.30 29.81
C LYS A 153 -3.08 14.37 30.04
N ASP A 154 -4.30 14.90 29.98
CA ASP A 154 -5.53 14.13 30.17
C ASP A 154 -5.94 13.49 28.84
N VAL A 155 -5.25 12.39 28.49
CA VAL A 155 -5.47 11.68 27.23
C VAL A 155 -6.57 10.66 27.42
N VAL A 156 -7.69 10.86 26.73
CA VAL A 156 -8.73 9.84 26.62
C VAL A 156 -8.17 8.66 25.82
N THR A 157 -8.22 7.46 26.40
CA THR A 157 -7.71 6.23 25.79
C THR A 157 -8.80 5.17 25.71
N ALA A 158 -8.61 4.20 24.82
CA ALA A 158 -9.42 2.98 24.77
C ALA A 158 -8.54 1.73 24.90
N LYS A 159 -9.16 0.60 25.24
CA LYS A 159 -8.46 -0.68 25.39
C LYS A 159 -8.38 -1.42 24.07
N LEU A 160 -7.43 -2.35 23.97
CA LEU A 160 -7.32 -3.25 22.84
C LEU A 160 -8.63 -4.03 22.67
N GLY A 161 -9.14 -4.07 21.43
CA GLY A 161 -10.42 -4.73 21.11
C GLY A 161 -11.62 -3.79 21.03
N VAL A 162 -11.44 -2.46 21.20
CA VAL A 162 -12.49 -1.47 20.95
C VAL A 162 -13.02 -1.59 19.52
N THR A 163 -14.34 -1.58 19.36
CA THR A 163 -15.00 -1.60 18.05
C THR A 163 -14.94 -0.22 17.38
N ILE A 164 -15.19 -0.17 16.06
CA ILE A 164 -15.22 1.10 15.32
C ILE A 164 -16.36 1.99 15.83
N GLU A 165 -17.50 1.39 16.14
CA GLU A 165 -18.69 2.05 16.67
C GLU A 165 -18.41 2.66 18.05
N GLU A 166 -17.82 1.90 18.96
CA GLU A 166 -17.39 2.40 20.28
C GLU A 166 -16.35 3.52 20.16
N ALA A 167 -15.35 3.34 19.29
CA ALA A 167 -14.34 4.36 19.04
C ALA A 167 -14.98 5.66 18.51
N LYS A 168 -15.96 5.56 17.62
CA LYS A 168 -16.72 6.70 17.09
C LYS A 168 -17.50 7.41 18.20
N GLU A 169 -18.13 6.66 19.10
CA GLU A 169 -18.83 7.23 20.26
C GLU A 169 -17.87 7.96 21.21
N ILE A 170 -16.72 7.37 21.52
CA ILE A 170 -15.70 7.98 22.39
C ILE A 170 -15.17 9.28 21.77
N LEU A 171 -14.76 9.24 20.50
CA LEU A 171 -14.26 10.41 19.77
C LEU A 171 -15.31 11.54 19.77
N HIS A 172 -16.58 11.21 19.49
CA HIS A 172 -17.68 12.17 19.47
C HIS A 172 -17.99 12.75 20.85
N LYS A 173 -18.10 11.89 21.87
CA LYS A 173 -18.42 12.27 23.26
C LYS A 173 -17.37 13.22 23.83
N HIS A 174 -16.09 12.91 23.61
CA HIS A 174 -14.97 13.70 24.13
C HIS A 174 -14.52 14.82 23.17
N ARG A 175 -15.11 14.92 21.97
CA ARG A 175 -14.79 15.92 20.93
C ARG A 175 -13.31 15.96 20.57
N ILE A 176 -12.73 14.77 20.41
CA ILE A 176 -11.32 14.57 20.06
C ILE A 176 -11.20 13.87 18.71
N GLU A 177 -10.06 14.04 18.04
CA GLU A 177 -9.79 13.47 16.72
C GLU A 177 -8.89 12.23 16.75
N LYS A 178 -8.18 12.02 17.85
CA LYS A 178 -7.16 10.97 18.02
C LYS A 178 -7.47 10.20 19.30
N LEU A 179 -7.66 8.90 19.18
CA LEU A 179 -7.96 7.98 20.29
C LEU A 179 -6.85 6.93 20.42
N PRO A 180 -5.89 7.12 21.34
CA PRO A 180 -4.83 6.14 21.58
C PRO A 180 -5.40 4.87 22.22
N ILE A 181 -4.89 3.73 21.76
CA ILE A 181 -5.23 2.41 22.26
C ILE A 181 -4.09 1.93 23.15
N THR A 182 -4.39 1.60 24.41
CA THR A 182 -3.40 1.18 25.40
C THR A 182 -3.73 -0.19 26.00
N ASP A 183 -2.71 -0.87 26.53
CA ASP A 183 -2.89 -2.04 27.37
C ASP A 183 -3.19 -1.67 28.83
N ASP A 184 -3.24 -2.67 29.72
CA ASP A 184 -3.46 -2.46 31.16
C ASP A 184 -2.30 -1.77 31.88
N SER A 185 -1.11 -1.78 31.28
CA SER A 185 0.07 -1.10 31.82
C SER A 185 0.18 0.36 31.35
N GLY A 186 -0.67 0.80 30.43
CA GLY A 186 -0.64 2.14 29.82
C GLY A 186 0.33 2.26 28.64
N ILE A 187 0.80 1.13 28.11
CA ILE A 187 1.68 1.11 26.92
C ILE A 187 0.81 1.20 25.67
N ILE A 188 1.25 2.02 24.72
CA ILE A 188 0.54 2.25 23.46
C ILE A 188 0.58 0.98 22.59
N LYS A 189 -0.58 0.55 22.12
CA LYS A 189 -0.75 -0.56 21.17
C LYS A 189 -1.28 -0.10 19.80
N GLY A 190 -1.95 1.05 19.76
CA GLY A 190 -2.47 1.58 18.51
C GLY A 190 -3.00 3.00 18.62
N LEU A 191 -3.47 3.54 17.50
CA LEU A 191 -4.13 4.84 17.40
C LEU A 191 -5.30 4.75 16.41
N ILE A 192 -6.48 5.20 16.82
CA ILE A 192 -7.64 5.38 15.94
C ILE A 192 -7.86 6.87 15.73
N THR A 193 -8.08 7.30 14.49
CA THR A 193 -8.37 8.71 14.19
C THR A 193 -9.77 8.90 13.59
N SER A 194 -10.37 10.07 13.82
CA SER A 194 -11.63 10.46 13.20
C SER A 194 -11.54 10.47 11.67
N LYS A 195 -10.36 10.81 11.13
CA LYS A 195 -10.04 10.77 9.70
C LYS A 195 -10.14 9.34 9.15
N ASP A 196 -9.60 8.35 9.85
CA ASP A 196 -9.64 6.94 9.40
C ASP A 196 -11.06 6.37 9.40
N ILE A 197 -11.86 6.68 10.42
CA ILE A 197 -13.28 6.29 10.48
C ILE A 197 -14.06 6.92 9.32
N THR A 198 -13.83 8.21 9.06
CA THR A 198 -14.51 8.94 7.97
C THR A 198 -14.10 8.41 6.60
N ASN A 199 -12.81 8.14 6.39
CA ASN A 199 -12.31 7.54 5.16
C ASN A 199 -12.96 6.18 4.88
N ASN A 200 -13.15 5.34 5.91
CA ASN A 200 -13.80 4.05 5.74
C ASN A 200 -15.25 4.20 5.23
N ALA A 201 -16.00 5.19 5.75
CA ALA A 201 -17.35 5.48 5.28
C ALA A 201 -17.40 6.08 3.86
N ASN A 202 -16.41 6.91 3.51
CA ASN A 202 -16.34 7.57 2.20
C ASN A 202 -15.93 6.63 1.06
N TYR A 203 -15.21 5.55 1.37
CA TYR A 203 -14.68 4.61 0.38
C TYR A 203 -15.12 3.16 0.66
N PRO A 204 -16.43 2.85 0.52
CA PRO A 204 -16.96 1.53 0.82
C PRO A 204 -16.41 0.43 -0.09
N ASN A 205 -16.03 0.78 -1.32
CA ASN A 205 -15.47 -0.14 -2.31
C ASN A 205 -13.94 -0.20 -2.27
N ALA A 206 -13.30 0.32 -1.21
CA ALA A 206 -11.85 0.32 -1.12
C ALA A 206 -11.28 -1.12 -1.03
N SER A 207 -10.22 -1.36 -1.77
CA SER A 207 -9.43 -2.59 -1.75
C SER A 207 -8.53 -2.60 -0.52
N LYS A 208 -8.77 -3.56 0.38
CA LYS A 208 -8.11 -3.65 1.69
C LYS A 208 -7.57 -5.05 1.96
N ASP A 209 -6.52 -5.12 2.74
CA ASP A 209 -6.00 -6.37 3.29
C ASP A 209 -6.85 -6.89 4.44
N LYS A 210 -6.48 -8.06 4.97
CA LYS A 210 -7.18 -8.71 6.10
C LYS A 210 -7.19 -7.88 7.39
N LYS A 211 -6.30 -6.89 7.52
CA LYS A 211 -6.23 -5.95 8.65
C LYS A 211 -7.02 -4.66 8.38
N GLY A 212 -7.71 -4.56 7.24
CA GLY A 212 -8.46 -3.38 6.84
C GLY A 212 -7.59 -2.22 6.34
N ARG A 213 -6.31 -2.47 6.04
CA ARG A 213 -5.39 -1.47 5.49
C ARG A 213 -5.47 -1.46 3.96
N PRO A 214 -5.24 -0.34 3.27
CA PRO A 214 -5.26 -0.31 1.80
C PRO A 214 -4.31 -1.33 1.17
N LEU A 215 -4.73 -1.99 0.08
CA LEU A 215 -3.85 -2.87 -0.70
C LEU A 215 -2.80 -2.07 -1.47
N VAL A 216 -1.58 -2.57 -1.53
CA VAL A 216 -0.47 -1.99 -2.30
C VAL A 216 0.47 -3.07 -2.81
N GLY A 217 0.94 -2.89 -4.04
CA GLY A 217 2.03 -3.70 -4.59
C GLY A 217 3.31 -2.89 -4.76
N ALA A 218 4.43 -3.57 -4.99
CA ALA A 218 5.69 -2.91 -5.26
C ALA A 218 6.52 -3.68 -6.29
N ALA A 219 7.17 -2.95 -7.20
CA ALA A 219 7.99 -3.54 -8.25
C ALA A 219 9.38 -3.91 -7.74
N VAL A 220 9.91 -5.02 -8.25
CA VAL A 220 11.25 -5.54 -7.95
C VAL A 220 11.96 -5.83 -9.28
N GLY A 221 13.26 -5.55 -9.33
CA GLY A 221 14.11 -5.89 -10.47
C GLY A 221 14.55 -7.36 -10.48
N VAL A 222 15.42 -7.71 -11.43
CA VAL A 222 15.99 -9.08 -11.55
C VAL A 222 17.52 -9.12 -11.38
N LYS A 223 18.13 -8.02 -10.93
CA LYS A 223 19.60 -7.90 -10.81
C LYS A 223 19.96 -7.38 -9.43
N GLY A 224 21.04 -7.91 -8.86
CA GLY A 224 21.67 -7.37 -7.66
C GLY A 224 20.81 -7.51 -6.40
N ASP A 225 20.06 -6.47 -6.09
CA ASP A 225 19.43 -6.18 -4.79
C ASP A 225 18.02 -6.77 -4.61
N PHE A 226 17.56 -7.62 -5.53
CA PHE A 226 16.15 -8.02 -5.57
C PHE A 226 15.67 -8.77 -4.33
N LEU A 227 16.54 -9.53 -3.65
CA LEU A 227 16.17 -10.24 -2.41
C LEU A 227 16.03 -9.27 -1.23
N GLU A 228 17.05 -8.44 -1.00
CA GLU A 228 17.05 -7.41 0.06
C GLU A 228 15.88 -6.45 -0.13
N ARG A 229 15.65 -6.01 -1.37
CA ARG A 229 14.50 -5.18 -1.72
C ARG A 229 13.18 -5.89 -1.44
N SER A 230 13.04 -7.16 -1.81
CA SER A 230 11.82 -7.94 -1.55
C SER A 230 11.55 -8.05 -0.05
N GLU A 231 12.58 -8.35 0.74
CA GLU A 231 12.48 -8.42 2.20
C GLU A 231 11.97 -7.10 2.78
N SER A 232 12.64 -6.00 2.48
CA SER A 232 12.28 -4.67 2.99
C SER A 232 10.85 -4.24 2.60
N LEU A 233 10.41 -4.56 1.37
CA LEU A 233 9.05 -4.28 0.92
C LEU A 233 8.00 -5.13 1.63
N LEU A 234 8.28 -6.41 1.88
CA LEU A 234 7.39 -7.30 2.62
C LEU A 234 7.30 -6.88 4.10
N GLU A 235 8.42 -6.50 4.72
CA GLU A 235 8.45 -5.94 6.07
C GLU A 235 7.67 -4.63 6.18
N ALA A 236 7.77 -3.76 5.18
CA ALA A 236 6.94 -2.56 5.04
C ALA A 236 5.44 -2.86 4.87
N GLY A 237 5.10 -4.10 4.49
CA GLY A 237 3.73 -4.57 4.36
C GLY A 237 3.16 -4.52 2.95
N ALA A 238 3.99 -4.58 1.91
CA ALA A 238 3.53 -4.76 0.54
C ALA A 238 2.73 -6.06 0.43
N ASP A 239 1.55 -5.99 -0.18
CA ASP A 239 0.65 -7.14 -0.30
C ASP A 239 1.05 -8.05 -1.47
N VAL A 240 1.66 -7.47 -2.52
CA VAL A 240 2.12 -8.21 -3.71
C VAL A 240 3.43 -7.62 -4.25
N LEU A 241 4.36 -8.48 -4.64
CA LEU A 241 5.57 -8.07 -5.35
C LEU A 241 5.41 -8.27 -6.85
N VAL A 242 5.97 -7.36 -7.66
CA VAL A 242 5.92 -7.42 -9.12
C VAL A 242 7.33 -7.48 -9.69
N VAL A 243 7.77 -8.66 -10.13
CA VAL A 243 9.03 -8.82 -10.87
C VAL A 243 8.80 -8.32 -12.30
N ASP A 244 9.37 -7.17 -12.61
CA ASP A 244 9.14 -6.48 -13.88
C ASP A 244 10.41 -6.34 -14.72
N ILE A 245 10.39 -6.99 -15.89
CA ILE A 245 11.42 -6.88 -16.92
C ILE A 245 10.78 -6.92 -18.31
N ALA A 246 11.42 -6.24 -19.27
CA ALA A 246 10.94 -6.19 -20.65
C ALA A 246 10.71 -7.59 -21.28
N HIS A 247 11.52 -8.58 -20.93
CA HIS A 247 11.39 -9.96 -21.38
C HIS A 247 11.40 -10.94 -20.19
N GLY A 248 10.21 -11.25 -19.68
CA GLY A 248 9.98 -12.12 -18.53
C GLY A 248 10.20 -13.61 -18.81
N HIS A 249 10.21 -14.03 -20.08
CA HIS A 249 10.56 -15.40 -20.46
C HIS A 249 12.08 -15.56 -20.59
N SER A 250 12.81 -15.22 -19.53
CA SER A 250 14.28 -15.27 -19.48
C SER A 250 14.76 -15.96 -18.20
N GLU A 251 15.95 -16.57 -18.23
CA GLU A 251 16.49 -17.25 -17.05
C GLU A 251 16.70 -16.29 -15.88
N ASN A 252 17.03 -15.02 -16.14
CA ASN A 252 17.11 -14.00 -15.09
C ASN A 252 15.78 -13.84 -14.35
N ALA A 253 14.67 -13.71 -15.09
CA ALA A 253 13.35 -13.57 -14.49
C ALA A 253 12.91 -14.85 -13.77
N LEU A 254 13.06 -16.02 -14.42
CA LEU A 254 12.68 -17.31 -13.85
C LEU A 254 13.47 -17.62 -12.58
N SER A 255 14.79 -17.38 -12.59
CA SER A 255 15.66 -17.55 -11.42
C SER A 255 15.28 -16.58 -10.30
N THR A 256 15.03 -15.29 -10.60
CA THR A 256 14.53 -14.32 -9.61
C THR A 256 13.23 -14.77 -8.97
N VAL A 257 12.24 -15.22 -9.76
CA VAL A 257 10.96 -15.73 -9.24
C VAL A 257 11.19 -16.91 -8.29
N ARG A 258 11.98 -17.91 -8.70
CA ARG A 258 12.28 -19.08 -7.87
C ARG A 258 12.99 -18.68 -6.57
N ASN A 259 13.93 -17.75 -6.63
CA ASN A 259 14.68 -17.28 -5.46
C ASN A 259 13.80 -16.51 -4.48
N ILE A 260 12.92 -15.62 -4.98
CA ILE A 260 11.96 -14.89 -4.13
C ILE A 260 10.98 -15.88 -3.47
N LYS A 261 10.36 -16.80 -4.24
CA LYS A 261 9.44 -17.80 -3.66
C LYS A 261 10.13 -18.78 -2.71
N LYS A 262 11.43 -19.03 -2.89
CA LYS A 262 12.21 -19.85 -1.94
C LYS A 262 12.46 -19.11 -0.62
N ALA A 263 12.79 -17.82 -0.68
CA ALA A 263 13.06 -17.00 0.50
C ALA A 263 11.77 -16.60 1.24
N PHE A 264 10.71 -16.32 0.49
CA PHE A 264 9.41 -15.85 0.98
C PHE A 264 8.26 -16.69 0.37
N PRO A 265 8.05 -17.94 0.85
CA PRO A 265 7.08 -18.87 0.23
C PRO A 265 5.64 -18.34 0.16
N ASP A 266 5.26 -17.58 1.18
CA ASP A 266 3.90 -17.05 1.34
C ASP A 266 3.69 -15.70 0.64
N CYS A 267 4.72 -15.10 0.05
CA CYS A 267 4.55 -13.82 -0.65
C CYS A 267 3.73 -14.02 -1.93
N GLU A 268 2.81 -13.10 -2.20
CA GLU A 268 2.13 -13.04 -3.50
C GLU A 268 3.06 -12.40 -4.53
N LEU A 269 3.30 -13.10 -5.63
CA LEU A 269 4.27 -12.69 -6.64
C LEU A 269 3.67 -12.64 -8.04
N ILE A 270 3.73 -11.47 -8.67
CA ILE A 270 3.42 -11.27 -10.08
C ILE A 270 4.75 -11.19 -10.83
N ALA A 271 4.84 -11.82 -12.01
CA ALA A 271 6.00 -11.60 -12.88
C ALA A 271 5.61 -11.42 -14.34
N GLY A 272 6.45 -10.68 -15.06
CA GLY A 272 6.33 -10.46 -16.49
C GLY A 272 7.49 -9.62 -17.03
N ASN A 273 7.42 -9.18 -18.28
CA ASN A 273 6.31 -9.34 -19.21
C ASN A 273 6.49 -10.52 -20.15
N VAL A 274 5.39 -11.20 -20.46
CA VAL A 274 5.35 -12.26 -21.48
C VAL A 274 4.27 -11.96 -22.52
N ALA A 275 4.45 -12.47 -23.73
CA ALA A 275 3.48 -12.36 -24.83
C ALA A 275 3.16 -13.72 -25.47
N THR A 276 3.64 -14.82 -24.88
CA THR A 276 3.48 -16.19 -25.41
C THR A 276 2.94 -17.13 -24.34
N ALA A 277 2.21 -18.16 -24.79
CA ALA A 277 1.69 -19.20 -23.91
C ALA A 277 2.82 -19.91 -23.14
N GLN A 278 3.93 -20.24 -23.80
CA GLN A 278 5.07 -20.89 -23.15
C GLN A 278 5.70 -20.01 -22.07
N GLY A 279 5.86 -18.70 -22.34
CA GLY A 279 6.42 -17.78 -21.35
C GLY A 279 5.54 -17.67 -20.11
N ALA A 280 4.21 -17.66 -20.29
CA ALA A 280 3.27 -17.71 -19.17
C ALA A 280 3.36 -19.03 -18.40
N GLU A 281 3.40 -20.17 -19.09
CA GLU A 281 3.52 -21.49 -18.46
C GLU A 281 4.81 -21.63 -17.64
N ASP A 282 5.94 -21.15 -18.18
CA ASP A 282 7.24 -21.26 -17.50
C ASP A 282 7.30 -20.35 -16.27
N LEU A 283 6.69 -19.16 -16.31
CA LEU A 283 6.53 -18.32 -15.11
C LEU A 283 5.64 -18.99 -14.05
N ILE A 284 4.53 -19.61 -14.45
CA ILE A 284 3.66 -20.37 -13.55
C ILE A 284 4.43 -21.51 -12.88
N LYS A 285 5.19 -22.28 -13.66
CA LYS A 285 6.06 -23.35 -13.14
C LYS A 285 7.15 -22.83 -12.21
N ALA A 286 7.67 -21.62 -12.46
CA ALA A 286 8.64 -20.97 -11.58
C ALA A 286 8.06 -20.57 -10.22
N GLY A 287 6.73 -20.39 -10.12
CA GLY A 287 6.02 -20.22 -8.85
C GLY A 287 5.28 -18.89 -8.70
N VAL A 288 5.01 -18.15 -9.79
CA VAL A 288 4.21 -16.92 -9.70
C VAL A 288 2.76 -17.20 -9.31
N ASP A 289 2.13 -16.21 -8.69
CA ASP A 289 0.73 -16.19 -8.31
C ASP A 289 -0.15 -15.45 -9.33
N ALA A 290 0.48 -14.65 -10.21
CA ALA A 290 -0.13 -14.09 -11.41
C ALA A 290 0.93 -13.75 -12.49
N VAL A 291 0.50 -13.66 -13.75
CA VAL A 291 1.36 -13.38 -14.90
C VAL A 291 1.00 -12.02 -15.49
N LYS A 292 2.00 -11.16 -15.68
CA LYS A 292 1.85 -9.87 -16.37
C LYS A 292 2.13 -10.03 -17.86
N VAL A 293 1.14 -9.68 -18.68
CA VAL A 293 1.14 -9.93 -20.14
C VAL A 293 1.27 -8.62 -20.91
N GLY A 294 2.09 -8.64 -21.97
CA GLY A 294 2.19 -7.57 -22.96
C GLY A 294 3.65 -7.17 -23.25
N VAL A 295 4.08 -7.25 -24.50
CA VAL A 295 5.40 -6.81 -24.94
C VAL A 295 5.19 -5.81 -26.08
N GLY A 296 5.77 -4.62 -25.98
CA GLY A 296 5.68 -3.62 -27.06
C GLY A 296 4.31 -2.96 -27.27
N SER A 297 3.31 -3.23 -26.44
CA SER A 297 1.95 -2.66 -26.55
C SER A 297 1.75 -1.33 -25.80
N GLY A 298 2.74 -0.90 -25.00
CA GLY A 298 2.65 0.35 -24.23
C GLY A 298 2.72 1.59 -25.12
N SER A 299 1.99 2.64 -24.77
CA SER A 299 1.89 3.89 -25.55
C SER A 299 3.24 4.57 -25.80
N ILE A 300 4.15 4.51 -24.83
CA ILE A 300 5.52 5.05 -24.94
C ILE A 300 6.58 3.98 -25.27
N CYS A 301 6.15 2.73 -25.48
CA CYS A 301 7.05 1.60 -25.67
C CYS A 301 7.53 1.54 -27.13
N ILE A 302 8.84 1.69 -27.34
CA ILE A 302 9.45 1.65 -28.69
C ILE A 302 9.97 0.25 -29.07
N THR A 303 9.69 -0.79 -28.27
CA THR A 303 10.24 -2.15 -28.46
C THR A 303 9.93 -2.70 -29.85
N ARG A 304 8.71 -2.55 -30.35
CA ARG A 304 8.32 -3.02 -31.69
C ARG A 304 9.15 -2.35 -32.79
N VAL A 305 9.33 -1.04 -32.68
CA VAL A 305 10.05 -0.23 -33.68
C VAL A 305 11.55 -0.53 -33.68
N ILE A 306 12.16 -0.67 -32.50
CA ILE A 306 13.61 -0.83 -32.36
C ILE A 306 14.06 -2.28 -32.52
N THR A 307 13.31 -3.23 -31.96
CA THR A 307 13.72 -4.64 -31.88
C THR A 307 12.95 -5.57 -32.81
N GLY A 308 11.86 -5.09 -33.43
CA GLY A 308 10.95 -5.93 -34.21
C GLY A 308 10.19 -6.98 -33.40
N SER A 309 10.20 -6.89 -32.05
CA SER A 309 9.56 -7.84 -31.14
C SER A 309 8.33 -7.23 -30.44
N GLY A 310 7.31 -8.05 -30.18
CA GLY A 310 6.05 -7.62 -29.55
C GLY A 310 5.11 -8.77 -29.25
#